data_AF-A0A317YKG9-F1
#
_entry.id   AF-A0A317YKG9-F1
#
_cell.length_a   1.000
_cell.length_b   1.000
_cell.length_c   1.000
_cell.angle_alpha   90.00
_cell.angle_beta   90.00
_cell.angle_gamma   90.00
#
_symmetry.space_group_name_H-M   'P 1'
#
loop_
_entity.id
_entity.type
_entity.pdbx_description
1 polymer ?
#
loop_
_entity_poly.entity_id
_entity_poly.type
_entity_poly.pdbx_seq_one_letter_code
_entity_poly.pdbx_strand_id
1 'polypeptide(L)'
;VLKIMGRKYTRESYLDLVKRFKDRIPNVALTTDIIVGYPNESEEQFEETLTLYDEVGFEHAYTYLYSQRDGTPAAKMKDNVPLDVKKERLQRLNKKVGHYSQIAM
;
A
#
# COMPACT_ATOMS: atom_id res chain seq x y z
N VAL A 1 1.12 -7.22 -7.31
CA VAL A 1 1.05 -7.68 -5.89
C VAL A 1 -0.34 -8.12 -5.42
N LEU A 2 -1.42 -7.36 -5.63
CA LEU A 2 -2.76 -7.69 -5.07
C LEU A 2 -3.25 -9.13 -5.31
N LYS A 3 -3.05 -9.65 -6.53
CA LYS A 3 -3.42 -11.03 -6.90
C LYS A 3 -2.71 -12.08 -6.05
N ILE A 4 -1.41 -11.92 -5.81
CA ILE A 4 -0.62 -12.88 -5.01
C ILE A 4 -0.91 -12.75 -3.51
N MET A 5 -1.39 -11.58 -3.06
CA MET A 5 -1.96 -11.40 -1.72
C MET A 5 -3.39 -11.99 -1.58
N GLY A 6 -3.96 -12.55 -2.64
CA GLY A 6 -5.31 -13.12 -2.63
C GLY A 6 -6.44 -12.07 -2.63
N ARG A 7 -6.17 -10.83 -3.02
CA ARG A 7 -7.21 -9.80 -3.17
C ARG A 7 -8.03 -10.05 -4.44
N LYS A 8 -9.36 -9.96 -4.31
CA LYS A 8 -10.31 -10.21 -5.40
C LYS A 8 -10.74 -8.94 -6.14
N TYR A 9 -9.92 -7.90 -6.07
CA TYR A 9 -10.16 -6.60 -6.68
C TYR A 9 -8.88 -6.10 -7.34
N THR A 10 -9.02 -5.14 -8.25
CA THR A 10 -7.91 -4.47 -8.93
C THR A 10 -7.74 -3.05 -8.42
N ARG A 11 -6.62 -2.41 -8.77
CA ARG A 11 -6.37 -0.99 -8.48
C ARG A 11 -7.50 -0.11 -9.01
N GLU A 12 -7.91 -0.34 -10.25
CA GLU A 12 -8.93 0.45 -10.95
C GLU A 12 -10.28 0.34 -10.23
N SER A 13 -10.68 -0.87 -9.86
CA SER A 13 -11.92 -1.08 -9.11
C SER A 13 -11.90 -0.45 -7.72
N TYR A 14 -10.73 -0.39 -7.08
CA TYR A 14 -10.55 0.27 -5.79
C TYR A 14 -10.64 1.80 -5.93
N LEU A 15 -10.01 2.38 -6.95
CA LEU A 15 -10.08 3.81 -7.24
C LEU A 15 -11.49 4.27 -7.62
N ASP A 16 -12.23 3.47 -8.38
CA ASP A 16 -13.65 3.74 -8.68
C ASP A 16 -14.48 3.79 -7.39
N LEU A 17 -14.26 2.84 -6.48
CA LEU A 17 -14.93 2.82 -5.18
C LEU A 17 -14.58 4.06 -4.33
N VAL A 18 -13.30 4.42 -4.26
CA VAL A 18 -12.83 5.63 -3.55
C VAL A 18 -13.49 6.88 -4.12
N LYS A 19 -13.53 7.02 -5.45
CA LYS A 19 -14.17 8.14 -6.13
C LYS A 19 -15.64 8.26 -5.73
N ARG A 20 -16.38 7.15 -5.77
CA ARG A 20 -17.81 7.12 -5.36
C ARG A 20 -18.02 7.56 -3.91
N PHE A 21 -17.10 7.21 -3.00
CA PHE A 21 -17.16 7.70 -1.62
C PHE A 21 -16.94 9.20 -1.53
N LYS A 22 -15.88 9.72 -2.16
CA LYS A 22 -15.58 11.16 -2.17
C LYS A 22 -16.69 12.00 -2.81
N ASP A 23 -17.31 11.51 -3.87
CA ASP A 23 -18.43 12.18 -4.54
C ASP A 23 -19.68 12.26 -3.64
N ARG A 24 -19.89 11.27 -2.77
CA ARG A 24 -21.08 11.18 -1.91
C ARG A 24 -20.88 11.82 -0.54
N ILE A 25 -19.67 11.80 -0.02
CA ILE A 25 -19.28 12.33 1.29
C ILE A 25 -18.10 13.28 1.07
N PRO A 26 -18.39 14.58 0.85
CA PRO A 26 -17.35 15.58 0.76
C PRO A 26 -16.46 15.55 2.01
N ASN A 27 -15.15 15.64 1.81
CA ASN A 27 -14.14 15.60 2.88
C ASN A 27 -14.11 14.29 3.70
N VAL A 28 -14.50 13.15 3.11
CA VAL A 28 -14.35 11.86 3.77
C VAL A 28 -12.87 11.56 4.05
N ALA A 29 -12.56 11.36 5.33
CA ALA A 29 -11.24 10.90 5.77
C ALA A 29 -11.06 9.42 5.41
N LEU A 30 -10.00 9.11 4.67
CA LEU A 30 -9.63 7.75 4.31
C LEU A 30 -8.26 7.40 4.90
N THR A 31 -8.20 6.27 5.58
CA THR A 31 -6.96 5.69 6.12
C THR A 31 -6.81 4.25 5.65
N THR A 32 -5.58 3.72 5.70
CA THR A 32 -5.30 2.35 5.22
C THR A 32 -4.10 1.71 5.92
N ASP A 33 -3.96 0.41 5.77
CA ASP A 33 -2.75 -0.34 6.15
C ASP A 33 -2.02 -0.81 4.88
N ILE A 34 -0.70 -0.68 4.84
CA ILE A 34 0.13 -1.05 3.69
C ILE A 34 1.30 -1.91 4.14
N ILE A 35 1.51 -3.03 3.45
CA ILE A 35 2.70 -3.87 3.59
C ILE A 35 3.58 -3.65 2.37
N VAL A 36 4.85 -3.29 2.57
CA VAL A 36 5.86 -3.16 1.51
C VAL A 36 6.84 -4.34 1.54
N GLY A 37 7.44 -4.64 0.39
CA GLY A 37 8.41 -5.72 0.27
C GLY A 37 7.75 -7.11 0.33
N TYR A 38 6.51 -7.22 -0.12
CA TYR A 38 5.83 -8.52 -0.26
C TYR A 38 6.64 -9.45 -1.18
N PRO A 39 6.63 -10.79 -0.98
CA PRO A 39 7.42 -11.69 -1.82
C PRO A 39 7.15 -11.44 -3.31
N ASN A 40 8.22 -11.21 -4.09
CA ASN A 40 8.17 -10.93 -5.52
C ASN A 40 7.58 -9.57 -5.92
N GLU A 41 7.54 -8.59 -5.00
CA GLU A 41 7.22 -7.20 -5.32
C GLU A 41 8.36 -6.54 -6.12
N SER A 42 8.09 -6.18 -7.37
CA SER A 42 9.04 -5.41 -8.19
C SER A 42 9.06 -3.93 -7.80
N GLU A 43 10.04 -3.19 -8.32
CA GLU A 43 10.10 -1.74 -8.08
C GLU A 43 8.93 -1.02 -8.71
N GLU A 44 8.53 -1.39 -9.93
CA GLU A 44 7.38 -0.81 -10.62
C GLU A 44 6.09 -1.01 -9.83
N GLN A 45 5.92 -2.18 -9.20
CA GLN A 45 4.76 -2.47 -8.35
C GLN A 45 4.77 -1.67 -7.04
N PHE A 46 5.95 -1.36 -6.51
CA PHE A 46 6.07 -0.47 -5.37
C PHE A 46 5.75 0.98 -5.77
N GLU A 47 6.20 1.43 -6.93
CA GLU A 47 5.83 2.75 -7.48
C GLU A 47 4.32 2.88 -7.72
N GLU A 48 3.66 1.81 -8.18
CA GLU A 48 2.20 1.76 -8.22
C GLU A 48 1.59 1.99 -6.83
N THR A 49 2.19 1.47 -5.76
CA THR A 49 1.71 1.71 -4.39
C THR A 49 1.85 3.18 -4.00
N LEU A 50 2.97 3.83 -4.35
CA LEU A 50 3.21 5.24 -4.07
C LEU A 50 2.24 6.16 -4.83
N THR A 51 1.99 5.88 -6.11
CA THR A 51 1.01 6.63 -6.91
C THR A 51 -0.42 6.39 -6.43
N LEU A 52 -0.74 5.19 -5.95
CA LEU A 52 -2.08 4.90 -5.40
C LEU A 52 -2.36 5.80 -4.20
N TYR A 53 -1.35 5.96 -3.35
CA TYR A 53 -1.45 6.81 -2.19
C TYR A 53 -1.74 8.26 -2.58
N ASP A 54 -1.10 8.76 -3.64
CA ASP A 54 -1.36 10.12 -4.14
C ASP A 54 -2.76 10.29 -4.72
N GLU A 55 -3.20 9.32 -5.54
CA GLU A 55 -4.53 9.34 -6.17
C GLU A 55 -5.66 9.27 -5.14
N VAL A 56 -5.49 8.44 -4.12
CA VAL A 56 -6.47 8.31 -3.03
C VAL A 56 -6.35 9.47 -2.06
N GLY A 57 -5.16 10.00 -1.81
CA GLY A 57 -4.91 11.05 -0.83
C GLY A 57 -5.32 10.61 0.57
N PHE A 58 -4.82 9.45 1.02
CA PHE A 58 -5.09 8.98 2.38
C PHE A 58 -4.56 9.98 3.40
N GLU A 59 -5.34 10.30 4.42
CA GLU A 59 -4.90 11.20 5.50
C GLU A 59 -3.87 10.53 6.41
N HIS A 60 -3.94 9.19 6.52
CA HIS A 60 -2.97 8.42 7.28
C HIS A 60 -2.87 6.99 6.77
N ALA A 61 -1.75 6.33 7.04
CA ALA A 61 -1.64 4.90 6.89
C ALA A 61 -0.68 4.27 7.89
N TYR A 62 -1.00 3.07 8.36
CA TYR A 62 -0.01 2.22 9.00
C TYR A 62 0.80 1.47 7.95
N THR A 63 2.12 1.51 8.08
CA THR A 63 3.03 0.90 7.12
C THR A 63 3.87 -0.20 7.78
N TYR A 64 4.03 -1.31 7.10
CA TYR A 64 4.74 -2.48 7.62
C TYR A 64 5.71 -3.04 6.58
N LEU A 65 6.84 -3.58 7.04
CA LEU A 65 7.64 -4.49 6.23
C LEU A 65 6.92 -5.84 6.17
N TYR A 66 6.92 -6.48 5.00
CA TYR A 66 6.53 -7.88 4.94
C TYR A 66 7.44 -8.70 5.86
N SER A 67 6.80 -9.44 6.76
CA SER A 67 7.43 -10.44 7.62
C SER A 67 6.69 -11.76 7.42
N GLN A 68 7.46 -12.81 7.13
CA GLN A 68 6.91 -14.15 6.94
C GLN A 68 6.23 -14.63 8.22
N ARG A 69 5.03 -15.18 8.08
CA ARG A 69 4.28 -15.78 9.18
C ARG A 69 3.87 -17.19 8.81
N ASP A 70 4.20 -18.15 9.66
CA ASP A 70 3.88 -19.55 9.47
C ASP A 70 2.37 -19.76 9.27
N GLY A 71 2.03 -20.71 8.40
CA GLY A 71 0.64 -21.02 8.04
C GLY A 71 0.00 -20.09 7.00
N THR A 72 0.65 -18.99 6.60
CA THR A 72 0.13 -18.12 5.52
C THR A 72 0.50 -18.63 4.12
N PRO A 73 -0.32 -18.37 3.08
CA PRO A 73 0.07 -18.67 1.69
C PRO A 73 1.40 -18.02 1.29
N ALA A 74 1.64 -16.80 1.77
CA ALA A 74 2.86 -16.03 1.51
C ALA A 74 4.12 -16.72 2.05
N ALA A 75 4.02 -17.47 3.15
CA ALA A 75 5.15 -18.19 3.73
C ALA A 75 5.69 -19.33 2.86
N LYS A 76 4.90 -19.79 1.88
CA LYS A 76 5.33 -20.80 0.90
C LYS A 76 5.99 -20.17 -0.34
N MET A 77 5.97 -18.84 -0.45
CA MET A 77 6.53 -18.12 -1.59
C MET A 77 8.02 -17.89 -1.38
N LYS A 78 8.81 -18.00 -2.46
CA LYS A 78 10.20 -17.52 -2.43
C LYS A 78 10.17 -16.00 -2.34
N ASP A 79 10.78 -15.47 -1.29
CA ASP A 79 11.00 -14.04 -1.13
C ASP A 79 12.33 -13.66 -1.79
N ASN A 80 12.26 -12.83 -2.82
CA ASN A 80 13.40 -12.32 -3.57
C ASN A 80 13.64 -10.82 -3.32
N VAL A 81 12.95 -10.20 -2.35
CA VAL A 81 13.12 -8.79 -2.04
C VAL A 81 14.11 -8.66 -0.87
N PRO A 82 15.32 -8.10 -1.09
CA PRO A 82 16.32 -7.92 -0.03
C PRO A 82 15.81 -7.02 1.11
N LEU A 83 16.24 -7.28 2.34
CA LEU A 83 15.77 -6.53 3.52
C LEU A 83 16.08 -5.02 3.43
N ASP A 84 17.23 -4.65 2.87
CA ASP A 84 17.62 -3.27 2.60
C ASP A 84 16.66 -2.58 1.63
N VAL A 85 16.25 -3.26 0.55
CA VAL A 85 15.22 -2.77 -0.38
C VAL A 85 13.89 -2.57 0.35
N LYS A 86 13.45 -3.53 1.19
CA LYS A 86 12.19 -3.36 1.95
C LYS A 86 12.24 -2.15 2.88
N LYS A 87 13.37 -1.93 3.55
CA LYS A 87 13.58 -0.78 4.44
C LYS A 87 13.56 0.54 3.67
N GLU A 88 14.21 0.59 2.51
CA GLU A 88 14.21 1.74 1.61
C GLU A 88 12.79 2.11 1.16
N ARG A 89 12.02 1.11 0.70
CA ARG A 89 10.61 1.26 0.31
C ARG A 89 9.75 1.77 1.46
N LEU A 90 9.91 1.19 2.65
CA LEU A 90 9.19 1.63 3.84
C LEU A 90 9.48 3.10 4.16
N GLN A 91 10.74 3.53 4.06
CA GLN A 91 11.11 4.93 4.29
C GLN A 91 10.47 5.87 3.27
N ARG A 92 10.46 5.49 1.98
CA ARG A 92 9.79 6.26 0.93
C ARG A 92 8.29 6.38 1.14
N LEU A 93 7.63 5.28 1.48
CA LEU A 93 6.21 5.29 1.81
C LEU A 93 5.93 6.14 3.05
N ASN A 94 6.72 6.03 4.12
CA ASN A 94 6.57 6.84 5.33
C ASN A 94 6.75 8.34 5.08
N LYS A 95 7.65 8.74 4.18
CA LYS A 95 7.76 10.15 3.76
C LYS A 95 6.45 10.64 3.14
N LYS A 96 5.81 9.81 2.31
CA LYS A 96 4.52 10.12 1.69
C LYS A 96 3.39 10.18 2.71
N VAL A 97 3.30 9.21 3.61
CA VAL A 97 2.34 9.23 4.74
C VAL A 97 2.51 10.51 5.55
N GLY A 98 3.75 10.84 5.93
CA GLY A 98 4.05 12.06 6.69
C GLY A 98 3.61 13.34 5.99
N HIS A 99 3.80 13.43 4.66
CA HIS A 99 3.35 14.57 3.87
C HIS A 99 1.82 14.75 3.92
N TYR A 100 1.05 13.69 3.66
CA TYR A 100 -0.41 13.77 3.65
C TYR A 100 -1.02 13.93 5.04
N SER A 101 -0.45 13.26 6.07
CA SER A 101 -0.89 13.45 7.45
C SER A 101 -0.69 14.89 7.94
N GLN A 102 0.35 15.59 7.47
CA GLN A 102 0.54 17.01 7.79
C GLN A 102 -0.49 17.92 7.12
N ILE A 103 -0.93 17.59 5.91
CA ILE A 103 -1.94 18.38 5.17
C ILE A 103 -3.34 18.19 5.77
N ALA A 104 -3.63 17.03 6.35
CA ALA A 104 -4.92 16.70 6.93
C ALA A 104 -5.15 17.29 8.34
N MET A 105 -4.09 17.74 9.01
CA MET A 105 -4.16 18.43 10.32
C MET A 105 -4.46 19.92 10.17
#